data_AF-A0A327UZE9-F1
#
_entry.id   AF-A0A327UZE9-F1
#
_cell.length_a   1.000
_cell.length_b   1.000
_cell.length_c   1.000
_cell.angle_alpha   90.00
_cell.angle_beta   90.00
_cell.angle_gamma   90.00
#
_symmetry.space_group_name_H-M   'P 1'
#
loop_
_entity.id
_entity.type
_entity.pdbx_description
1 polymer ?
#
loop_
_entity_poly.entity_id
_entity_poly.type
_entity_poly.pdbx_seq_one_letter_code
_entity_poly.pdbx_strand_id
1 'polypeptide(L)'
;MPDEAGGLVLDRARGVRLELAAYRQDFRIRRASVPAGRPGWKFERRQHFQERSSPSWEAFRRGDWDEALRLAGERRSHWRSVARDDRERGAVLHRVRVVEEPLTPYMQWELHALRVQGESGRPVRVVGGEAVRALESAGPLPEVVVLGGQVLYEILYTDEGLLHGGVRYTDADVIARWEAFVERLYEQGEDVVPYVDRAVSHLPAPMTTQVADHQ
;
A
#
# COMPACT_ATOMS: atom_id res chain seq x y z
N MET A 1 11.51 1.06 24.65
CA MET A 1 11.20 -0.32 24.19
C MET A 1 12.14 -0.65 23.04
N PRO A 2 13.27 -1.34 23.27
CA PRO A 2 14.35 -1.43 22.27
C PRO A 2 14.32 -2.65 21.35
N ASP A 3 13.34 -3.56 21.47
CA ASP A 3 13.41 -4.90 20.84
C ASP A 3 12.48 -5.12 19.64
N GLU A 4 11.69 -4.11 19.23
CA GLU A 4 10.76 -4.25 18.09
C GLU A 4 11.48 -4.19 16.73
N ALA A 5 12.61 -3.47 16.62
CA ALA A 5 13.31 -3.26 15.35
C ALA A 5 13.90 -4.55 14.76
N GLY A 6 14.37 -5.47 15.59
CA GLY A 6 14.88 -6.77 15.13
C GLY A 6 13.78 -7.73 14.66
N GLY A 7 12.53 -7.50 15.07
CA GLY A 7 11.41 -8.41 14.83
C GLY A 7 10.78 -8.31 13.43
N LEU A 8 11.00 -7.21 12.71
CA LEU A 8 10.38 -6.95 11.41
C LEU A 8 11.30 -7.24 10.21
N VAL A 9 12.55 -7.62 10.47
CA VAL A 9 13.50 -8.00 9.41
C VAL A 9 12.99 -9.26 8.70
N LEU A 10 12.88 -9.19 7.37
CA LEU A 10 12.53 -10.31 6.52
C LEU A 10 13.78 -10.92 5.90
N ASP A 11 14.21 -12.07 6.43
CA ASP A 11 15.27 -12.87 5.83
C ASP A 11 14.74 -13.59 4.58
N ARG A 12 15.09 -13.09 3.39
CA ARG A 12 14.66 -13.65 2.10
C ARG A 12 15.09 -15.11 1.90
N ALA A 13 16.13 -15.59 2.58
CA ALA A 13 16.52 -17.00 2.51
C ALA A 13 15.47 -17.94 3.14
N ARG A 14 14.61 -17.42 4.02
CA ARG A 14 13.48 -18.15 4.63
C ARG A 14 12.18 -18.01 3.85
N GLY A 15 12.19 -17.26 2.75
CA GLY A 15 11.04 -17.04 1.90
C GLY A 15 11.16 -17.75 0.55
N VAL A 16 10.04 -17.83 -0.17
CA VAL A 16 10.01 -18.33 -1.55
C VAL A 16 9.87 -17.15 -2.50
N ARG A 17 10.92 -16.89 -3.29
CA ARG A 17 10.88 -15.88 -4.35
C ARG A 17 9.88 -16.30 -5.43
N LEU A 18 8.99 -15.37 -5.78
CA LEU A 18 8.01 -15.51 -6.86
C LEU A 18 8.19 -14.39 -7.86
N GLU A 19 8.46 -14.76 -9.11
CA GLU A 19 8.42 -13.82 -10.24
C GLU A 19 7.02 -13.26 -10.46
N LEU A 20 6.91 -12.12 -11.14
CA LEU A 20 5.67 -11.32 -11.21
C LEU A 20 4.41 -12.12 -11.53
N ALA A 21 4.45 -12.98 -12.55
CA ALA A 21 3.29 -13.79 -12.96
C ALA A 21 2.90 -14.81 -11.87
N ALA A 22 3.89 -15.50 -11.30
CA ALA A 22 3.70 -16.47 -10.23
C ALA A 22 3.18 -15.80 -8.96
N TYR A 23 3.73 -14.63 -8.61
CA TYR A 23 3.26 -13.82 -7.49
C TYR A 23 1.79 -13.43 -7.66
N ARG A 24 1.39 -12.87 -8.81
CA ARG A 24 0.00 -12.48 -9.08
C ARG A 24 -0.96 -13.66 -9.01
N GLN A 25 -0.55 -14.82 -9.52
CA GLN A 25 -1.36 -16.04 -9.45
C GLN A 25 -1.51 -16.55 -8.02
N ASP A 26 -0.41 -16.69 -7.29
CA ASP A 26 -0.39 -17.18 -5.91
C ASP A 26 -1.18 -16.24 -4.99
N PHE A 27 -0.98 -14.92 -5.13
CA PHE A 27 -1.73 -13.91 -4.37
C PHE A 27 -3.23 -14.06 -4.57
N ARG A 28 -3.69 -14.20 -5.83
CA ARG A 28 -5.12 -14.33 -6.15
C ARG A 28 -5.73 -15.58 -5.52
N ILE A 29 -5.03 -16.72 -5.63
CA ILE A 29 -5.47 -18.00 -5.06
C ILE A 29 -5.57 -17.86 -3.54
N ARG A 30 -4.51 -17.39 -2.88
CA ARG A 30 -4.49 -17.27 -1.42
C ARG A 30 -5.50 -16.26 -0.90
N ARG A 31 -5.66 -15.13 -1.59
CA ARG A 31 -6.67 -14.12 -1.27
C ARG A 31 -8.09 -14.70 -1.31
N ALA A 32 -8.38 -15.59 -2.26
CA ALA A 32 -9.67 -16.27 -2.34
C ALA A 32 -9.85 -17.36 -1.27
N SER A 33 -8.76 -17.90 -0.73
CA SER A 33 -8.78 -18.94 0.30
C SER A 33 -8.71 -18.44 1.75
N VAL A 34 -8.65 -17.11 1.97
CA VAL A 34 -8.65 -16.53 3.32
C VAL A 34 -9.94 -16.92 4.04
N PRO A 35 -9.88 -17.53 5.24
CA PRO A 35 -11.06 -17.86 6.01
C PRO A 35 -11.87 -16.60 6.37
N ALA A 36 -13.19 -16.74 6.38
CA ALA A 36 -14.07 -15.65 6.83
C ALA A 36 -13.73 -15.22 8.27
N GLY A 37 -13.72 -13.92 8.51
CA GLY A 37 -13.36 -13.32 9.81
C GLY A 37 -11.86 -13.13 10.02
N ARG A 38 -11.01 -13.48 9.05
CA ARG A 38 -9.56 -13.22 9.10
C ARG A 38 -9.22 -11.98 8.25
N PRO A 39 -8.78 -10.86 8.86
CA PRO A 39 -8.41 -9.67 8.11
C PRO A 39 -7.14 -9.89 7.29
N GLY A 40 -6.98 -9.10 6.24
CA GLY A 40 -5.70 -8.90 5.59
C GLY A 40 -5.12 -7.54 5.97
N TRP A 41 -3.80 -7.43 5.89
CA TRP A 41 -3.06 -6.22 6.17
C TRP A 41 -2.16 -5.88 4.99
N LYS A 42 -2.15 -4.62 4.56
CA LYS A 42 -1.24 -4.08 3.55
C LYS A 42 -0.51 -2.89 4.15
N PHE A 43 0.81 -2.92 4.11
CA PHE A 43 1.66 -1.83 4.57
C PHE A 43 2.48 -1.31 3.40
N GLU A 44 2.42 0.00 3.20
CA GLU A 44 3.11 0.67 2.10
C GLU A 44 3.99 1.83 2.55
N ARG A 45 5.30 1.70 2.30
CA ARG A 45 6.33 2.59 2.83
C ARG A 45 6.96 3.50 1.79
N ARG A 46 7.26 3.00 0.60
CA ARG A 46 7.90 3.74 -0.51
C ARG A 46 7.06 4.95 -0.89
N GLN A 47 7.70 6.06 -1.25
CA GLN A 47 7.02 7.30 -1.63
C GLN A 47 6.81 7.44 -3.16
N HIS A 48 7.07 6.36 -3.91
CA HIS A 48 6.91 6.32 -5.36
C HIS A 48 6.71 4.89 -5.87
N PHE A 49 5.80 4.73 -6.83
CA PHE A 49 5.59 3.52 -7.62
C PHE A 49 5.27 3.86 -9.08
N GLN A 50 5.56 2.94 -10.00
CA GLN A 50 5.11 3.01 -11.40
C GLN A 50 3.81 2.21 -11.60
N GLU A 51 2.69 2.93 -11.67
CA GLU A 51 1.33 2.38 -11.78
C GLU A 51 0.88 2.29 -13.25
N ARG A 52 1.70 1.71 -14.14
CA ARG A 52 1.50 1.68 -15.62
C ARG A 52 0.15 1.10 -16.09
N SER A 53 -0.55 0.36 -15.24
CA SER A 53 -1.90 -0.17 -15.54
C SER A 53 -3.04 0.74 -15.10
N SER A 54 -2.76 1.92 -14.58
CA SER A 54 -3.74 2.89 -14.08
C SER A 54 -3.91 4.05 -15.07
N PRO A 55 -5.07 4.19 -15.73
CA PRO A 55 -5.33 5.32 -16.62
C PRO A 55 -5.17 6.68 -15.93
N SER A 56 -5.57 6.78 -14.66
CA SER A 56 -5.39 7.98 -13.84
C SER A 56 -3.91 8.32 -13.64
N TRP A 57 -3.06 7.32 -13.42
CA TRP A 57 -1.61 7.52 -13.29
C TRP A 57 -0.98 7.98 -14.61
N GLU A 58 -1.39 7.38 -15.72
CA GLU A 58 -0.90 7.79 -17.04
C GLU A 58 -1.29 9.22 -17.40
N ALA A 59 -2.50 9.66 -17.06
CA ALA A 59 -2.93 11.05 -17.21
C ALA A 59 -2.09 11.99 -16.33
N PHE A 60 -1.90 11.64 -15.05
CA PHE A 60 -1.02 12.38 -14.14
C PHE A 60 0.39 12.50 -14.70
N ARG A 61 0.98 11.42 -15.20
CA ARG A 61 2.34 11.41 -15.78
C ARG A 61 2.49 12.35 -16.97
N ARG A 62 1.42 12.61 -17.73
CA ARG A 62 1.42 13.58 -18.84
C ARG A 62 1.17 15.02 -18.40
N GLY A 63 0.92 15.26 -17.12
CA GLY A 63 0.54 16.58 -16.59
C GLY A 63 -0.95 16.89 -16.69
N ASP A 64 -1.78 15.93 -17.13
CA ASP A 64 -3.23 16.10 -17.26
C ASP A 64 -3.91 15.90 -15.89
N TRP A 65 -3.72 16.84 -14.95
CA TRP A 65 -4.17 16.69 -13.55
C TRP A 65 -5.67 16.46 -13.40
N ASP A 66 -6.49 17.29 -14.04
CA ASP A 66 -7.95 17.18 -13.96
C ASP A 66 -8.45 15.84 -14.50
N GLU A 67 -7.83 15.36 -15.59
CA GLU A 67 -8.13 14.06 -16.17
C GLU A 67 -7.71 12.91 -15.24
N ALA A 68 -6.56 13.04 -14.57
CA ALA A 68 -6.12 12.07 -13.58
C ALA A 68 -7.15 11.93 -12.44
N LEU A 69 -7.65 13.05 -11.91
CA LEU A 69 -8.67 13.05 -10.85
C LEU A 69 -10.01 12.51 -11.34
N ARG A 70 -10.44 12.89 -12.56
CA ARG A 70 -11.66 12.38 -13.19
C ARG A 70 -11.62 10.86 -13.33
N LEU A 71 -10.55 10.32 -13.91
CA LEU A 71 -10.34 8.87 -14.09
C LEU A 71 -10.24 8.12 -12.76
N ALA A 72 -9.63 8.71 -11.73
CA ALA A 72 -9.65 8.12 -10.40
C ALA A 72 -11.09 8.02 -9.88
N GLY A 73 -11.87 9.10 -10.02
CA GLY A 73 -13.26 9.19 -9.59
C GLY A 73 -14.20 8.17 -10.28
N GLU A 74 -13.97 7.84 -11.55
CA GLU A 74 -14.74 6.82 -12.28
C GLU A 74 -14.61 5.42 -11.66
N ARG A 75 -13.53 5.14 -10.92
CA ARG A 75 -13.32 3.85 -10.26
C ARG A 75 -14.15 3.65 -8.99
N ARG A 76 -14.95 4.62 -8.54
CA ARG A 76 -15.80 4.50 -7.33
C ARG A 76 -16.74 3.29 -7.37
N SER A 77 -17.36 2.99 -8.50
CA SER A 77 -18.26 1.82 -8.63
C SER A 77 -17.48 0.51 -8.45
N HIS A 78 -16.33 0.40 -9.10
CA HIS A 78 -15.42 -0.74 -8.95
C HIS A 78 -15.01 -0.92 -7.49
N TRP A 79 -14.51 0.12 -6.83
CA TRP A 79 -14.05 0.02 -5.44
C TRP A 79 -15.16 -0.29 -4.45
N ARG A 80 -16.38 0.24 -4.66
CA ARG A 80 -17.56 -0.13 -3.88
C ARG A 80 -17.90 -1.61 -4.02
N SER A 81 -17.78 -2.17 -5.24
CA SER A 81 -17.96 -3.61 -5.44
C SER A 81 -16.91 -4.40 -4.66
N VAL A 82 -15.63 -4.06 -4.81
CA VAL A 82 -14.54 -4.76 -4.11
C VAL A 82 -14.73 -4.66 -2.58
N ALA A 83 -15.12 -3.49 -2.05
CA ALA A 83 -15.35 -3.30 -0.63
C ALA A 83 -16.56 -4.08 -0.10
N ARG A 84 -17.60 -4.26 -0.91
CA ARG A 84 -18.74 -5.12 -0.57
C ARG A 84 -18.33 -6.59 -0.57
N ASP A 85 -17.67 -7.06 -1.63
CA ASP A 85 -17.27 -8.46 -1.77
C ASP A 85 -16.25 -8.87 -0.68
N ASP A 86 -15.37 -7.97 -0.25
CA ASP A 86 -14.45 -8.20 0.87
C ASP A 86 -15.19 -8.31 2.22
N ARG A 87 -16.22 -7.49 2.44
CA ARG A 87 -17.05 -7.55 3.66
C ARG A 87 -17.91 -8.80 3.71
N GLU A 88 -18.55 -9.17 2.60
CA GLU A 88 -19.37 -10.38 2.50
C GLU A 88 -18.56 -11.66 2.75
N ARG A 89 -17.30 -11.69 2.30
CA ARG A 89 -16.37 -12.78 2.60
C ARG A 89 -15.76 -12.73 4.00
N GLY A 90 -15.92 -11.62 4.73
CA GLY A 90 -15.24 -11.39 6.00
C GLY A 90 -13.70 -11.34 5.88
N ALA A 91 -13.17 -10.96 4.73
CA ALA A 91 -11.73 -11.00 4.40
C ALA A 91 -11.21 -9.61 4.02
N VAL A 92 -11.57 -8.58 4.78
CA VAL A 92 -11.24 -7.18 4.47
C VAL A 92 -9.72 -6.95 4.49
N LEU A 93 -9.18 -6.30 3.45
CA LEU A 93 -7.76 -5.90 3.40
C LEU A 93 -7.61 -4.44 3.86
N HIS A 94 -7.09 -4.27 5.07
CA HIS A 94 -6.75 -2.98 5.67
C HIS A 94 -5.42 -2.48 5.12
N ARG A 95 -5.35 -1.19 4.80
CA ARG A 95 -4.14 -0.57 4.28
C ARG A 95 -3.62 0.49 5.24
N VAL A 96 -2.32 0.42 5.54
CA VAL A 96 -1.55 1.51 6.14
C VAL A 96 -0.66 2.10 5.05
N ARG A 97 -0.78 3.41 4.83
CA ARG A 97 0.07 4.18 3.92
C ARG A 97 0.94 5.13 4.73
N VAL A 98 2.25 4.91 4.71
CA VAL A 98 3.23 5.83 5.32
C VAL A 98 3.45 6.99 4.35
N VAL A 99 3.38 8.22 4.85
CA VAL A 99 3.56 9.45 4.08
C VAL A 99 4.72 10.27 4.65
N GLU A 100 5.62 10.71 3.77
CA GLU A 100 6.68 11.66 4.10
C GLU A 100 6.30 13.07 3.64
N GLU A 101 6.67 14.07 4.44
CA GLU A 101 6.58 15.48 4.08
C GLU A 101 7.96 16.05 3.73
N PRO A 102 8.08 16.94 2.72
CA PRO A 102 7.00 17.43 1.86
C PRO A 102 6.52 16.38 0.84
N LEU A 103 5.23 16.44 0.47
CA LEU A 103 4.64 15.49 -0.48
C LEU A 103 5.27 15.61 -1.86
N THR A 104 5.73 14.49 -2.40
CA THR A 104 6.14 14.39 -3.80
C THR A 104 4.91 14.52 -4.73
N PRO A 105 5.10 14.90 -6.01
CA PRO A 105 4.03 14.87 -7.02
C PRO A 105 3.27 13.55 -7.05
N TYR A 106 4.00 12.43 -6.96
CA TYR A 106 3.41 11.10 -6.92
C TYR A 106 2.50 10.91 -5.71
N MET A 107 2.97 11.30 -4.52
CA MET A 107 2.19 11.14 -3.28
C MET A 107 0.91 11.98 -3.33
N GLN A 108 0.96 13.19 -3.88
CA GLN A 108 -0.25 14.00 -4.06
C GLN A 108 -1.29 13.27 -4.94
N TRP A 109 -0.86 12.75 -6.10
CA TRP A 109 -1.74 11.95 -6.96
C TRP A 109 -2.28 10.69 -6.26
N GLU A 110 -1.41 9.92 -5.61
CA GLU A 110 -1.78 8.64 -5.01
C GLU A 110 -2.78 8.85 -3.87
N LEU A 111 -2.59 9.89 -3.05
CA LEU A 111 -3.50 10.23 -1.96
C LEU A 111 -4.90 10.58 -2.48
N HIS A 112 -5.02 11.28 -3.61
CA HIS A 112 -6.33 11.46 -4.27
C HIS A 112 -6.94 10.13 -4.75
N ALA A 113 -6.14 9.22 -5.31
CA ALA A 113 -6.61 7.90 -5.73
C ALA A 113 -7.02 7.00 -4.52
N LEU A 114 -6.31 7.11 -3.40
CA LEU A 114 -6.63 6.41 -2.15
C LEU A 114 -7.85 7.01 -1.46
N ARG A 115 -8.08 8.32 -1.53
CA ARG A 115 -9.33 8.95 -1.08
C ARG A 115 -10.54 8.32 -1.79
N VAL A 116 -10.47 8.13 -3.10
CA VAL A 116 -11.55 7.47 -3.85
C VAL A 116 -11.81 6.05 -3.33
N GLN A 117 -10.77 5.31 -2.96
CA GLN A 117 -10.90 4.00 -2.32
C GLN A 117 -11.59 4.12 -0.94
N GLY A 118 -11.15 5.07 -0.11
CA GLY A 118 -11.72 5.35 1.21
C GLY A 118 -13.21 5.70 1.15
N GLU A 119 -13.59 6.66 0.30
CA GLU A 119 -14.98 7.04 0.03
C GLU A 119 -15.84 5.85 -0.46
N SER A 120 -15.20 4.85 -1.08
CA SER A 120 -15.86 3.65 -1.58
C SER A 120 -15.95 2.52 -0.55
N GLY A 121 -15.54 2.76 0.70
CA GLY A 121 -15.61 1.81 1.81
C GLY A 121 -14.37 0.92 1.96
N ARG A 122 -13.25 1.27 1.33
CA ARG A 122 -11.96 0.58 1.55
C ARG A 122 -11.29 1.15 2.81
N PRO A 123 -10.85 0.31 3.77
CA PRO A 123 -10.15 0.80 4.96
C PRO A 123 -8.71 1.20 4.63
N VAL A 124 -8.47 2.50 4.55
CA VAL A 124 -7.13 3.08 4.32
C VAL A 124 -6.81 4.07 5.43
N ARG A 125 -5.69 3.84 6.09
CA ARG A 125 -5.16 4.69 7.15
C ARG A 125 -3.80 5.25 6.76
N VAL A 126 -3.60 6.53 7.07
CA VAL A 126 -2.37 7.27 6.78
C VAL A 126 -1.61 7.50 8.08
N VAL A 127 -0.30 7.24 8.06
CA VAL A 127 0.63 7.56 9.16
C VAL A 127 1.80 8.37 8.61
N GLY A 128 2.38 9.25 9.42
CA GLY A 128 3.59 9.97 9.05
C GLY A 128 4.84 9.07 9.12
N GLY A 129 5.90 9.45 8.40
CA GLY A 129 7.18 8.73 8.38
C GLY A 129 7.84 8.58 9.75
N GLU A 130 7.58 9.50 10.68
CA GLU A 130 8.05 9.44 12.06
C GLU A 130 7.55 8.19 12.81
N ALA A 131 6.39 7.66 12.44
CA ALA A 131 5.80 6.48 13.08
C ALA A 131 6.63 5.21 12.87
N VAL A 132 7.46 5.16 11.81
CA VAL A 132 8.26 3.98 11.46
C VAL A 132 9.77 4.21 11.54
N ARG A 133 10.21 5.47 11.60
CA ARG A 133 11.63 5.86 11.50
C ARG A 133 12.55 5.17 12.51
N ALA A 134 12.07 4.92 13.72
CA ALA A 134 12.83 4.22 14.76
C ALA A 134 13.14 2.75 14.41
N LEU A 135 12.37 2.16 13.48
CA LEU A 135 12.51 0.77 13.03
C LEU A 135 13.35 0.65 11.75
N GLU A 136 13.73 1.78 11.14
CA GLU A 136 14.39 1.86 9.83
C GLU A 136 15.90 2.06 9.91
N SER A 137 16.54 1.61 11.00
CA SER A 137 17.99 1.77 11.21
C SER A 137 18.84 1.05 10.14
N ALA A 138 18.31 -0.03 9.56
CA ALA A 138 18.94 -0.80 8.47
C ALA A 138 18.43 -0.40 7.07
N GLY A 139 17.61 0.66 6.99
CA GLY A 139 16.94 1.11 5.77
C GLY A 139 15.41 1.05 5.89
N PRO A 140 14.68 1.52 4.86
CA PRO A 140 13.23 1.57 4.88
C PRO A 140 12.60 0.19 5.10
N LEU A 141 11.50 0.14 5.85
CA LEU A 141 10.72 -1.08 6.01
C LEU A 141 10.20 -1.56 4.65
N PRO A 142 10.15 -2.89 4.40
CA PRO A 142 9.67 -3.42 3.14
C PRO A 142 8.16 -3.21 2.95
N GLU A 143 7.75 -3.20 1.69
CA GLU A 143 6.34 -3.29 1.29
C GLU A 143 5.80 -4.68 1.64
N VAL A 144 4.73 -4.79 2.43
CA VAL A 144 4.19 -6.11 2.80
C VAL A 144 2.68 -6.23 2.63
N VAL A 145 2.24 -7.44 2.31
CA VAL A 145 0.84 -7.84 2.43
C VAL A 145 0.72 -9.15 3.20
N VAL A 146 -0.08 -9.13 4.26
CA VAL A 146 -0.48 -10.32 5.01
C VAL A 146 -1.91 -10.68 4.69
N LEU A 147 -2.17 -11.98 4.46
CA LEU A 147 -3.49 -12.50 4.18
C LEU A 147 -3.91 -13.49 5.27
N GLY A 148 -4.77 -13.02 6.18
CA GLY A 148 -5.54 -13.85 7.10
C GLY A 148 -4.73 -14.71 8.07
N GLY A 149 -3.56 -14.26 8.50
CA GLY A 149 -2.65 -15.02 9.35
C GLY A 149 -2.00 -16.25 8.68
N GLN A 150 -2.12 -16.41 7.35
CA GLN A 150 -1.67 -17.62 6.65
C GLN A 150 -0.44 -17.40 5.76
N VAL A 151 -0.27 -16.19 5.24
CA VAL A 151 0.82 -15.87 4.32
C VAL A 151 1.18 -14.39 4.44
N LEU A 152 2.48 -14.11 4.39
CA LEU A 152 3.02 -12.78 4.20
C LEU A 152 3.74 -12.73 2.86
N TYR A 153 3.57 -11.63 2.13
CA TYR A 153 4.37 -11.30 0.97
C TYR A 153 5.19 -10.05 1.26
N GLU A 154 6.50 -10.12 1.08
CA GLU A 154 7.32 -8.95 0.77
C GLU A 154 7.08 -8.64 -0.71
N ILE A 155 6.64 -7.42 -1.03
CA ILE A 155 6.42 -7.00 -2.42
C ILE A 155 7.70 -6.38 -2.96
N LEU A 156 8.19 -6.96 -4.06
CA LEU A 156 9.41 -6.53 -4.70
C LEU A 156 9.10 -5.61 -5.88
N TYR A 157 9.85 -4.53 -5.96
CA TYR A 157 9.78 -3.55 -7.04
C TYR A 157 11.18 -3.34 -7.61
N THR A 158 11.28 -2.94 -8.87
CA THR A 158 12.52 -2.41 -9.44
C THR A 158 12.90 -1.09 -8.76
N ASP A 159 14.10 -0.59 -9.04
CA ASP A 159 14.58 0.69 -8.51
C ASP A 159 13.70 1.85 -9.00
N GLU A 160 13.18 1.75 -10.23
CA GLU A 160 12.25 2.72 -10.79
C GLU A 160 10.81 2.56 -10.27
N GLY A 161 10.56 1.62 -9.35
CA GLY A 161 9.26 1.43 -8.70
C GLY A 161 8.27 0.57 -9.47
N LEU A 162 8.71 -0.22 -10.45
CA LEU A 162 7.83 -1.16 -11.16
C LEU A 162 7.66 -2.45 -10.36
N LEU A 163 6.42 -2.96 -10.22
CA LEU A 163 6.16 -4.22 -9.54
C LEU A 163 6.93 -5.38 -10.20
N HIS A 164 7.82 -6.01 -9.43
CA HIS A 164 8.77 -7.04 -9.88
C HIS A 164 8.48 -8.43 -9.29
N GLY A 165 7.42 -8.58 -8.48
CA GLY A 165 6.98 -9.84 -7.90
C GLY A 165 6.96 -9.77 -6.37
N GLY A 166 7.27 -10.89 -5.71
CA GLY A 166 7.32 -10.91 -4.25
C GLY A 166 8.17 -12.03 -3.68
N VAL A 167 8.37 -12.00 -2.37
CA VAL A 167 8.88 -13.12 -1.58
C VAL A 167 7.77 -13.57 -0.65
N ARG A 168 7.42 -14.84 -0.70
CA ARG A 168 6.35 -15.43 0.10
C ARG A 168 6.90 -16.07 1.36
N TYR A 169 6.29 -15.77 2.48
CA TYR A 169 6.59 -16.32 3.80
C TYR A 169 5.37 -17.05 4.36
N THR A 170 5.62 -18.19 5.02
CA THR A 170 4.60 -19.00 5.71
C THR A 170 4.98 -19.31 7.15
N ASP A 171 6.04 -18.68 7.66
CA ASP A 171 6.44 -18.76 9.06
C ASP A 171 5.43 -17.98 9.92
N ALA A 172 4.79 -18.66 10.86
CA ALA A 172 3.70 -18.11 11.66
C ALA A 172 4.16 -16.96 12.58
N ASP A 173 5.38 -17.02 13.10
CA ASP A 173 5.91 -15.99 13.99
C ASP A 173 6.23 -14.72 13.21
N VAL A 174 6.79 -14.86 12.00
CA VAL A 174 7.01 -13.72 11.08
C VAL A 174 5.69 -13.06 10.70
N ILE A 175 4.68 -13.86 10.35
CA ILE A 175 3.35 -13.38 9.99
C ILE A 175 2.72 -12.62 11.17
N ALA A 176 2.68 -13.22 12.36
CA ALA A 176 2.04 -12.63 13.53
C ALA A 176 2.68 -11.30 13.95
N ARG A 177 4.02 -11.19 13.88
CA ARG A 177 4.73 -9.94 14.19
C ARG A 177 4.35 -8.81 13.23
N TRP A 178 4.28 -9.12 11.93
CA TRP A 178 3.88 -8.13 10.92
C TRP A 178 2.39 -7.77 11.01
N GLU A 179 1.49 -8.71 11.27
CA GLU A 179 0.07 -8.39 11.51
C GLU A 179 -0.08 -7.44 12.68
N ALA A 180 0.51 -7.77 13.83
CA ALA A 180 0.43 -6.94 15.02
C ALA A 180 1.03 -5.55 14.79
N PHE A 181 2.13 -5.44 14.03
CA PHE A 181 2.74 -4.17 13.69
C PHE A 181 1.83 -3.30 12.80
N VAL A 182 1.31 -3.86 11.71
CA VAL A 182 0.46 -3.11 10.77
C VAL A 182 -0.88 -2.76 11.42
N GLU A 183 -1.43 -3.63 12.26
CA GLU A 183 -2.63 -3.36 13.05
C GLU A 183 -2.44 -2.16 13.99
N ARG A 184 -1.35 -2.13 14.76
CA ARG A 184 -1.04 -0.97 15.63
C ARG A 184 -0.91 0.33 14.86
N LEU A 185 -0.22 0.31 13.71
CA LEU A 185 -0.13 1.51 12.85
C LEU A 185 -1.48 1.92 12.28
N TYR A 186 -2.32 0.95 11.91
CA TYR A 186 -3.65 1.21 11.38
C TYR A 186 -4.54 1.88 12.44
N GLU A 187 -4.48 1.42 13.70
CA GLU A 187 -5.20 2.02 14.82
C GLU A 187 -4.76 3.46 15.11
N GLN A 188 -3.46 3.75 14.95
CA GLN A 188 -2.89 5.08 15.14
C GLN A 188 -3.13 6.02 13.95
N GLY A 189 -3.34 5.47 12.76
CA GLY A 189 -3.43 6.24 11.52
C GLY A 189 -4.72 7.05 11.39
N GLU A 190 -4.62 8.15 10.66
CA GLU A 190 -5.76 8.97 10.25
C GLU A 190 -6.50 8.30 9.08
N ASP A 191 -7.83 8.38 9.05
CA ASP A 191 -8.58 7.94 7.86
C ASP A 191 -8.15 8.76 6.64
N VAL A 192 -8.00 8.10 5.48
CA VAL A 192 -7.47 8.76 4.27
C VAL A 192 -8.35 9.93 3.81
N VAL A 193 -9.66 9.87 4.03
CA VAL A 193 -10.57 10.93 3.58
C VAL A 193 -10.30 12.25 4.32
N PRO A 194 -10.40 12.32 5.67
CA PRO A 194 -10.07 13.53 6.40
C PRO A 194 -8.59 13.95 6.25
N TYR A 195 -7.65 13.00 6.12
CA TYR A 195 -6.26 13.32 5.84
C TYR A 195 -6.13 14.12 4.52
N VAL A 196 -6.77 13.64 3.46
CA VAL A 196 -6.72 14.30 2.13
C VAL A 196 -7.44 15.64 2.15
N ASP A 197 -8.56 15.77 2.86
CA ASP A 197 -9.26 17.06 3.01
C ASP A 197 -8.35 18.10 3.68
N ARG A 198 -7.67 17.70 4.77
CA ARG A 198 -6.80 18.59 5.56
C ARG A 198 -5.48 18.92 4.87
N ALA A 199 -4.78 17.92 4.33
CA ALA A 199 -3.37 18.03 3.95
C ALA A 199 -3.12 18.15 2.43
N VAL A 200 -4.07 17.73 1.59
CA VAL A 200 -3.81 17.56 0.13
C VAL A 200 -4.75 18.38 -0.74
N SER A 201 -6.04 18.44 -0.41
CA SER A 201 -7.08 18.97 -1.32
C SER A 201 -6.94 20.45 -1.67
N HIS A 202 -6.17 21.21 -0.88
CA HIS A 202 -5.90 22.62 -1.09
C HIS A 202 -4.58 22.88 -1.86
N LEU A 203 -3.79 21.85 -2.13
CA LEU A 203 -2.56 21.96 -2.89
C LEU A 203 -2.86 22.21 -4.38
N PRO A 204 -2.06 23.03 -5.08
CA PRO A 204 -2.17 23.17 -6.52
C PRO A 204 -1.79 21.85 -7.21
N ALA A 205 -2.19 21.70 -8.48
CA ALA A 205 -1.75 20.59 -9.30
C ALA A 205 -0.21 20.49 -9.27
N PRO A 206 0.37 19.31 -8.98
CA PRO A 206 1.81 19.17 -8.87
C PRO A 206 2.49 19.34 -10.24
N MET A 207 3.63 20.02 -10.26
CA MET A 207 4.45 20.10 -11.48
C MET A 207 5.09 18.74 -11.77
N THR A 208 4.64 18.08 -12.82
CA THR A 208 5.11 16.73 -13.20
C THR A 208 6.44 16.74 -13.97
N THR A 209 6.99 17.92 -14.26
CA THR A 209 8.30 18.09 -14.94
C THR A 209 9.47 17.46 -14.18
N GLN A 210 9.29 17.05 -12.91
CA GLN A 210 10.30 16.37 -12.09
C GLN A 210 10.16 14.83 -12.00
N VAL A 211 9.22 14.20 -12.71
CA VAL A 211 9.12 12.71 -12.70
C VAL A 211 10.16 12.05 -13.62
N ALA A 212 10.84 12.84 -14.46
CA ALA A 212 12.00 12.43 -15.24
C ALA A 212 13.25 13.09 -14.65
N ASP A 213 13.87 12.44 -13.67
CA ASP A 213 15.32 12.44 -13.40
C ASP A 213 15.59 11.95 -11.96
N HIS A 214 15.48 10.64 -11.77
CA HIS A 214 16.34 9.94 -10.84
C HIS A 214 17.07 8.86 -11.66
N GLN A 215 18.17 9.29 -12.28
CA GLN A 215 19.29 8.40 -12.67
C GLN A 215 20.03 7.91 -11.43
#